data_AF-A0A8B8ICV9-F1
#
_entry.id   AF-A0A8B8ICV9-F1
#
_cell.length_a   1.000
_cell.length_b   1.000
_cell.length_c   1.000
_cell.angle_alpha   90.00
_cell.angle_beta   90.00
_cell.angle_gamma   90.00
#
_symmetry.space_group_name_H-M   'P 1'
#
loop_
_entity.id
_entity.type
_entity.pdbx_description
1 polymer ?
#
loop_
_entity_poly.entity_id
_entity_poly.type
_entity_poly.pdbx_seq_one_letter_code
_entity_poly.pdbx_strand_id
1 'polypeptide(L)'
;MADELEKVHLHYDDINKIRVIDSTVLKETEDLKNSCKDYDTKVQDFGNIITSLLNMLKELGDNVERQKMAAIGATNLLKSIAKDRESEQAKLQVRINHFLFNVVIVITHRILIFVCFQSEINDKSMILEQLDSEYDALQILEATQTETIEYLTQLR
;
A
#
# COMPACT_ATOMS: atom_id res chain seq x y z
N MET A 1 0.92 37.82 -94.81
CA MET A 1 0.28 36.49 -94.81
C MET A 1 0.00 35.99 -93.40
N ALA A 2 0.91 36.17 -92.43
CA ALA A 2 0.61 35.93 -91.01
C ALA A 2 -0.49 36.87 -90.47
N ASP A 3 -0.38 38.18 -90.73
CA ASP A 3 -1.37 39.21 -90.30
C ASP A 3 -2.79 39.03 -90.87
N GLU A 4 -2.97 38.38 -92.03
CA GLU A 4 -4.30 38.15 -92.60
C GLU A 4 -5.00 36.95 -91.96
N LEU A 5 -4.23 35.97 -91.48
CA LEU A 5 -4.74 34.82 -90.75
C LEU A 5 -5.15 35.18 -89.32
N GLU A 6 -4.42 36.10 -88.70
CA GLU A 6 -4.71 36.63 -87.37
C GLU A 6 -6.05 37.39 -87.34
N LYS A 7 -6.41 38.10 -88.42
CA LYS A 7 -7.74 38.72 -88.60
C LYS A 7 -8.90 37.72 -88.63
N VAL A 8 -8.65 36.46 -88.99
CA VAL A 8 -9.64 35.37 -89.07
C VAL A 8 -9.53 34.42 -87.86
N HIS A 9 -8.72 34.76 -86.85
CA HIS A 9 -8.47 33.95 -85.64
C HIS A 9 -7.89 32.56 -85.97
N LEU A 10 -7.02 32.49 -86.98
CA LEU A 10 -6.33 31.26 -87.38
C LEU A 10 -4.83 31.38 -87.10
N HIS A 11 -4.31 30.47 -86.30
CA HIS A 11 -2.92 30.42 -85.84
C HIS A 11 -2.20 29.21 -86.43
N TYR A 12 -0.91 29.35 -86.72
CA TYR A 12 -0.06 28.22 -87.08
C TYR A 12 0.52 27.58 -85.81
N ASP A 13 0.52 26.26 -85.79
CA ASP A 13 1.17 25.44 -84.76
C ASP A 13 2.65 25.18 -85.08
N ASP A 14 3.40 24.67 -84.11
CA ASP A 14 4.84 24.36 -84.18
C ASP A 14 5.17 23.31 -85.29
N ILE A 15 4.15 22.64 -85.85
CA ILE A 15 4.22 21.66 -86.95
C ILE A 15 3.51 22.17 -88.23
N ASN A 16 3.36 23.50 -88.40
CA ASN A 16 2.73 24.16 -89.56
C ASN A 16 1.25 23.77 -89.82
N LYS A 17 0.54 23.27 -88.81
CA LYS A 17 -0.91 23.01 -88.89
C LYS A 17 -1.69 24.26 -88.51
N ILE A 18 -2.73 24.57 -89.28
CA ILE A 18 -3.64 25.69 -88.97
C ILE A 18 -4.58 25.25 -87.83
N ARG A 19 -4.64 26.06 -86.77
CA ARG A 19 -5.50 25.87 -85.59
C ARG A 19 -6.27 27.16 -85.31
N VAL A 20 -7.46 27.03 -84.72
CA VAL A 20 -8.31 28.19 -84.36
C VAL A 20 -7.92 28.77 -82.98
N ILE A 21 -7.19 27.99 -82.17
CA ILE A 21 -6.75 28.37 -80.83
C ILE A 21 -5.24 28.63 -80.87
N ASP A 22 -4.80 29.70 -80.23
CA ASP A 22 -3.39 30.04 -80.05
C ASP A 22 -2.65 28.92 -79.30
N SER A 23 -1.48 28.53 -79.82
CA SER A 23 -0.58 27.52 -79.24
C SER A 23 -0.16 27.88 -77.81
N THR A 24 -0.05 29.18 -77.49
CA THR A 24 0.33 29.67 -76.17
C THR A 24 -0.75 29.38 -75.13
N VAL A 25 -2.01 29.72 -75.47
CA VAL A 25 -3.18 29.49 -74.59
C VAL A 25 -3.43 28.00 -74.38
N LEU A 26 -3.15 27.16 -75.38
CA LEU A 26 -3.26 25.71 -75.26
C LEU A 26 -2.25 25.15 -74.24
N LYS A 27 -0.97 25.56 -74.33
CA LYS A 27 0.09 25.15 -73.38
C LYS A 27 -0.24 25.60 -71.96
N GLU A 28 -0.65 26.85 -71.79
CA GLU A 28 -1.06 27.38 -70.47
C GLU A 28 -2.26 26.63 -69.88
N THR A 29 -3.25 26.26 -70.71
CA THR A 29 -4.40 25.48 -70.28
C THR A 29 -4.01 24.05 -69.88
N GLU A 30 -3.05 23.45 -70.58
CA GLU A 30 -2.54 22.10 -70.28
C GLU A 30 -1.67 22.09 -69.01
N ASP A 31 -0.82 23.09 -68.83
CA ASP A 31 -0.04 23.30 -67.60
C ASP A 31 -0.94 23.55 -66.39
N LEU A 32 -1.97 24.38 -66.54
CA LEU A 32 -2.97 24.61 -65.49
C LEU A 32 -3.71 23.32 -65.13
N LYS A 33 -4.11 22.52 -66.13
CA LYS A 33 -4.76 21.22 -65.91
C LYS A 33 -3.86 20.25 -65.15
N ASN A 34 -2.57 20.20 -65.46
CA ASN A 34 -1.60 19.34 -64.77
C ASN A 34 -1.38 19.83 -63.33
N SER A 35 -1.21 21.14 -63.14
CA SER A 35 -1.07 21.76 -61.82
C SER A 35 -2.30 21.52 -60.93
N CYS A 36 -3.51 21.56 -61.50
CA CYS A 36 -4.75 21.21 -60.80
C CYS A 36 -4.77 19.73 -60.36
N LYS A 37 -4.27 18.80 -61.17
CA LYS A 37 -4.18 17.38 -60.79
C LYS A 37 -3.17 17.15 -59.66
N ASP A 38 -2.02 17.83 -59.72
CA ASP A 38 -1.01 17.77 -58.67
C ASP A 38 -1.55 18.34 -57.36
N TYR A 39 -2.34 19.42 -57.45
CA TYR A 39 -3.02 20.00 -56.30
C TYR A 39 -4.03 19.02 -55.69
N ASP A 40 -4.87 18.39 -56.52
CA ASP A 40 -5.86 17.42 -56.06
C ASP A 40 -5.18 16.23 -55.35
N THR A 41 -4.07 15.74 -55.89
CA THR A 41 -3.26 14.68 -55.28
C THR A 41 -2.71 15.11 -53.91
N LYS A 42 -2.13 16.32 -53.81
CA LYS A 42 -1.63 16.86 -52.53
C LYS A 42 -2.73 17.01 -51.48
N VAL A 43 -3.94 17.41 -51.90
CA VAL A 43 -5.10 17.52 -51.02
C VAL A 43 -5.52 16.15 -50.51
N GLN A 44 -5.54 15.13 -51.36
CA GLN A 44 -5.84 13.75 -50.97
C GLN A 44 -4.80 13.20 -49.98
N ASP A 45 -3.51 13.39 -50.26
CA ASP A 45 -2.43 12.97 -49.36
C ASP A 45 -2.52 13.64 -47.99
N PHE A 46 -2.83 14.93 -47.96
CA PHE A 46 -3.05 15.65 -46.71
C PHE A 46 -4.24 15.10 -45.92
N GLY A 47 -5.34 14.76 -46.60
CA GLY A 47 -6.50 14.09 -46.00
C GLY A 47 -6.14 12.74 -45.38
N ASN A 48 -5.31 11.95 -46.05
CA ASN A 48 -4.81 10.67 -45.54
C ASN A 48 -3.94 10.85 -44.28
N ILE A 49 -3.07 11.87 -44.27
CA ILE A 49 -2.23 12.19 -43.10
C ILE A 49 -3.10 12.59 -41.91
N ILE A 50 -4.09 13.47 -42.11
CA ILE A 50 -5.02 13.87 -41.04
C ILE A 50 -5.77 12.66 -40.49
N THR A 51 -6.28 11.79 -41.37
CA THR A 51 -7.03 10.60 -40.97
C THR A 51 -6.16 9.65 -40.15
N SER A 52 -4.92 9.42 -40.59
CA SER A 52 -3.94 8.61 -39.86
C SER A 52 -3.62 9.20 -38.48
N LEU A 53 -3.38 10.51 -38.41
CA LEU A 53 -3.14 11.22 -37.15
C LEU A 53 -4.34 11.11 -36.20
N LEU A 54 -5.56 11.27 -36.71
CA LEU A 54 -6.80 11.13 -35.94
C LEU A 54 -6.92 9.73 -35.34
N ASN A 55 -6.57 8.70 -36.10
CA ASN A 55 -6.60 7.31 -35.63
C ASN A 55 -5.55 7.06 -34.53
N MET A 56 -4.32 7.54 -34.73
CA MET A 56 -3.27 7.45 -33.70
C MET A 56 -3.67 8.19 -32.42
N LEU A 57 -4.30 9.37 -32.53
CA LEU A 57 -4.78 10.11 -31.37
C LEU A 57 -5.86 9.36 -30.59
N LYS A 58 -6.80 8.73 -31.32
CA LYS A 58 -7.86 7.90 -30.71
C LYS A 58 -7.27 6.70 -29.98
N GLU A 59 -6.36 5.96 -30.63
CA GLU A 59 -5.71 4.80 -30.03
C GLU A 59 -4.90 5.18 -28.78
N LEU A 60 -4.20 6.32 -28.83
CA LEU A 60 -3.51 6.86 -27.67
C LEU A 60 -4.48 7.19 -26.53
N GLY A 61 -5.60 7.85 -26.83
CA GLY A 61 -6.65 8.15 -25.86
C GLY A 61 -7.20 6.90 -25.18
N ASP A 62 -7.53 5.87 -25.96
CA ASP A 62 -8.05 4.60 -25.47
C ASP A 62 -7.02 3.85 -24.60
N ASN A 63 -5.75 3.86 -25.00
CA ASN A 63 -4.67 3.26 -24.23
C ASN A 63 -4.43 4.00 -22.90
N VAL A 64 -4.45 5.33 -22.89
CA VAL A 64 -4.33 6.13 -21.67
C VAL A 64 -5.48 5.84 -20.72
N GLU A 65 -6.72 5.80 -21.20
CA GLU A 65 -7.87 5.52 -20.33
C GLU A 65 -7.84 4.09 -19.78
N ARG A 66 -7.40 3.11 -20.59
CA ARG A 66 -7.18 1.73 -20.14
C ARG A 66 -6.13 1.64 -19.03
N GLN A 67 -4.97 2.27 -19.22
CA GLN A 67 -3.90 2.27 -18.22
C GLN A 67 -4.30 3.01 -16.94
N LYS A 68 -5.01 4.14 -17.06
CA LYS A 68 -5.59 4.86 -15.93
C LYS A 68 -6.53 3.98 -15.12
N MET A 69 -7.46 3.28 -15.76
CA MET A 69 -8.38 2.37 -15.08
C MET A 69 -7.64 1.22 -14.39
N ALA A 70 -6.63 0.62 -15.03
CA ALA A 70 -5.81 -0.43 -14.43
C ALA A 70 -5.06 0.08 -13.19
N ALA A 71 -4.47 1.28 -13.26
CA ALA A 71 -3.77 1.92 -12.14
C ALA A 71 -4.71 2.21 -10.95
N ILE A 72 -5.92 2.70 -11.22
CA ILE A 72 -6.95 2.89 -10.19
C ILE A 72 -7.32 1.57 -9.53
N GLY A 73 -7.53 0.51 -10.32
CA GLY A 73 -7.82 -0.84 -9.82
C GLY A 73 -6.71 -1.37 -8.89
N ALA A 74 -5.45 -1.28 -9.33
CA ALA A 74 -4.29 -1.67 -8.53
C ALA A 74 -4.18 -0.85 -7.24
N THR A 75 -4.42 0.47 -7.31
CA THR A 75 -4.39 1.36 -6.14
C THR A 75 -5.47 0.99 -5.12
N ASN A 76 -6.68 0.66 -5.58
CA ASN A 76 -7.78 0.24 -4.71
C ASN A 76 -7.48 -1.10 -4.02
N LEU A 77 -6.88 -2.05 -4.74
CA LEU A 77 -6.44 -3.31 -4.16
C LEU A 77 -5.34 -3.11 -3.10
N LEU A 78 -4.38 -2.22 -3.37
CA LEU A 78 -3.33 -1.90 -2.39
C LEU A 78 -3.93 -1.26 -1.12
N LYS A 79 -4.91 -0.37 -1.27
CA LYS A 79 -5.62 0.23 -0.13
C LYS A 79 -6.37 -0.81 0.69
N SER A 80 -7.03 -1.78 0.06
CA SER A 80 -7.72 -2.85 0.79
C SER A 80 -6.72 -3.73 1.55
N ILE A 81 -5.62 -4.13 0.91
CA ILE A 81 -4.55 -4.92 1.55
C ILE A 81 -3.94 -4.17 2.74
N ALA A 82 -3.69 -2.87 2.62
CA ALA A 82 -3.17 -2.07 3.72
C ALA A 82 -4.14 -2.07 4.91
N LYS A 83 -5.44 -1.86 4.65
CA LYS A 83 -6.48 -1.92 5.68
C LYS A 83 -6.58 -3.29 6.34
N ASP A 84 -6.51 -4.36 5.55
CA ASP A 84 -6.54 -5.72 6.07
C ASP A 84 -5.32 -6.01 6.96
N ARG A 85 -4.13 -5.55 6.54
CA ARG A 85 -2.90 -5.64 7.35
C ARG A 85 -3.02 -4.89 8.68
N GLU A 86 -3.55 -3.67 8.67
CA GLU A 86 -3.79 -2.90 9.90
C GLU A 86 -4.76 -3.62 10.83
N SER A 87 -5.85 -4.19 10.28
CA SER A 87 -6.82 -4.96 11.05
C SER A 87 -6.18 -6.19 11.71
N GLU A 88 -5.37 -6.95 10.97
CA GLU A 88 -4.67 -8.11 11.51
C GLU A 88 -3.65 -7.73 12.59
N GLN A 89 -2.89 -6.64 12.39
CA GLN A 89 -1.98 -6.13 13.43
C GLN A 89 -2.74 -5.73 14.70
N ALA A 90 -3.87 -5.03 14.57
CA ALA A 90 -4.69 -4.66 15.73
C ALA A 90 -5.20 -5.90 16.48
N LYS A 91 -5.66 -6.94 15.77
CA LYS A 91 -6.09 -8.21 16.39
C LYS A 91 -4.96 -8.89 17.16
N LEU A 92 -3.76 -8.94 16.57
CA LEU A 92 -2.58 -9.51 17.22
C LEU A 92 -2.18 -8.72 18.46
N GLN A 93 -2.18 -7.38 18.38
CA GLN A 93 -1.89 -6.50 19.52
C GLN A 93 -2.85 -6.75 20.69
N VAL A 94 -4.16 -6.85 20.41
CA VAL A 94 -5.17 -7.17 21.41
C VAL A 94 -4.91 -8.53 22.06
N ARG A 95 -4.57 -9.55 21.25
CA ARG A 95 -4.26 -10.90 21.78
C ARG A 95 -3.01 -10.89 22.67
N ILE A 96 -1.95 -10.20 22.26
CA ILE A 96 -0.72 -10.07 23.06
C ILE A 96 -1.03 -9.37 24.38
N ASN A 97 -1.74 -8.24 24.34
CA ASN A 97 -2.13 -7.49 25.54
C ASN A 97 -2.98 -8.36 26.48
N HIS A 98 -3.93 -9.12 25.94
CA HIS A 98 -4.74 -10.04 26.72
C HIS A 98 -3.90 -11.15 27.37
N PHE A 99 -2.93 -11.72 26.65
CA PHE A 99 -2.03 -12.73 27.21
C PHE A 99 -1.15 -12.16 28.33
N LEU A 100 -0.52 -11.00 28.10
CA LEU A 100 0.29 -10.32 29.10
C LEU A 100 -0.51 -9.99 30.35
N PHE A 101 -1.74 -9.51 30.19
CA PHE A 101 -2.64 -9.23 31.30
C PHE A 101 -2.94 -10.48 32.14
N ASN A 102 -3.24 -11.61 31.49
CA ASN A 102 -3.45 -12.88 32.19
C ASN A 102 -2.19 -13.35 32.94
N VAL A 103 -1.01 -13.24 32.32
CA VAL A 103 0.26 -13.58 32.97
C VAL A 103 0.49 -12.72 34.21
N VAL A 104 0.27 -11.40 34.11
CA VAL A 104 0.38 -10.48 35.25
C VAL A 104 -0.58 -10.88 36.36
N ILE A 105 -1.86 -11.14 36.06
CA ILE A 105 -2.84 -11.59 37.06
C ILE A 105 -2.34 -12.84 37.79
N VAL A 106 -1.89 -13.86 37.06
CA VAL A 106 -1.43 -15.12 37.66
C VAL A 106 -0.21 -14.88 38.55
N ILE A 107 0.75 -14.07 38.11
CA ILE A 107 1.94 -13.72 38.90
C ILE A 107 1.52 -12.97 40.17
N THR A 108 0.70 -11.92 40.05
CA THR A 108 0.22 -11.14 41.20
C THR A 108 -0.51 -12.02 42.21
N HIS A 109 -1.39 -12.91 41.74
CA HIS A 109 -2.11 -13.83 42.60
C HIS A 109 -1.16 -14.80 43.33
N ARG A 110 -0.15 -15.35 42.64
CA ARG A 110 0.85 -16.24 43.27
C ARG A 110 1.72 -15.51 44.29
N ILE A 111 2.13 -14.27 44.00
CA ILE A 111 2.89 -13.44 44.94
C ILE A 111 2.05 -13.17 46.18
N LEU A 112 0.76 -12.83 46.03
CA LEU A 112 -0.13 -12.56 47.15
C LEU A 112 -0.26 -13.79 48.06
N ILE A 113 -0.49 -14.97 47.48
CA ILE A 113 -0.53 -16.24 48.24
C ILE A 113 0.78 -16.47 48.99
N PHE A 114 1.91 -16.28 48.32
CA PHE A 114 3.21 -16.48 48.93
C PHE A 114 3.43 -15.56 50.13
N VAL A 115 3.07 -14.27 49.99
CA VAL A 115 3.18 -13.30 51.08
C VAL A 115 2.27 -13.67 52.26
N CYS A 116 1.02 -14.08 52.01
CA CYS A 116 0.12 -14.56 53.06
C CYS A 116 0.69 -15.78 53.79
N PHE A 117 1.22 -16.75 53.05
CA PHE A 117 1.80 -17.96 53.63
C PHE A 117 3.05 -17.66 54.46
N GLN A 118 3.90 -16.74 53.99
CA GLN A 118 5.08 -16.29 54.74
C GLN A 118 4.70 -15.62 56.05
N SER A 119 3.62 -14.82 56.07
CA SER A 119 3.09 -14.22 57.30
C SER A 119 2.63 -15.28 58.29
N GLU A 120 1.87 -16.29 57.84
CA GLU A 120 1.39 -17.36 58.72
C GLU A 120 2.54 -18.22 59.28
N ILE A 121 3.58 -18.49 58.48
CA ILE A 121 4.80 -19.14 58.97
C ILE A 121 5.45 -18.31 60.07
N ASN A 122 5.58 -16.99 59.86
CA ASN A 122 6.23 -16.10 60.81
C ASN A 122 5.47 -16.06 62.14
N ASP A 123 4.13 -16.01 62.10
CA ASP A 123 3.28 -16.06 63.29
C ASP A 123 3.45 -17.38 64.06
N LYS A 124 3.46 -18.52 63.35
CA LYS A 124 3.69 -19.84 63.98
C LYS A 124 5.10 -19.99 64.54
N SER A 125 6.11 -19.43 63.88
CA SER A 125 7.48 -19.43 64.38
C SER A 125 7.60 -18.67 65.70
N MET A 126 6.93 -17.52 65.81
CA MET A 126 6.91 -16.74 67.05
C MET A 126 6.24 -17.51 68.20
N ILE A 127 5.13 -18.20 67.92
CA ILE A 127 4.45 -19.03 68.93
C ILE A 127 5.35 -20.18 69.40
N LEU A 128 6.07 -20.84 68.48
CA LEU A 128 6.99 -21.93 68.84
C LEU A 128 8.11 -21.43 69.75
N GLU A 129 8.72 -20.28 69.44
CA GLU A 129 9.77 -19.68 70.26
C GLU A 129 9.26 -19.31 71.68
N GLN A 130 8.01 -18.85 71.79
CA GLN A 130 7.37 -18.64 73.09
C GLN A 130 7.20 -19.94 73.88
N LEU A 131 6.68 -21.00 73.25
CA LEU A 131 6.50 -22.30 73.89
C LEU A 131 7.83 -22.90 74.34
N ASP A 132 8.89 -22.77 73.54
CA ASP A 132 10.23 -23.24 73.90
C ASP A 132 10.73 -22.53 75.18
N SER A 133 10.51 -21.21 75.29
CA SER A 133 10.90 -20.46 76.50
C SER A 133 10.10 -20.85 77.76
N GLU A 134 8.80 -21.14 77.62
CA GLU A 134 7.97 -21.63 78.73
C GLU A 134 8.37 -23.03 79.17
N TYR A 135 8.72 -23.90 78.21
CA TYR A 135 9.21 -25.25 78.48
C TYR A 135 10.52 -25.22 79.27
N ASP A 136 11.48 -24.39 78.86
CA ASP A 136 12.76 -24.22 79.57
C ASP A 136 12.53 -23.74 81.01
N ALA A 137 11.61 -22.79 81.22
CA ALA A 137 11.27 -22.29 82.55
C ALA A 137 10.65 -23.38 83.45
N LEU A 138 9.77 -24.22 82.90
CA LEU A 138 9.17 -25.34 83.62
C LEU A 138 10.19 -26.41 83.98
N GLN A 139 11.13 -26.74 83.08
CA GLN A 139 12.22 -27.67 83.40
C GLN A 139 13.06 -27.18 84.58
N ILE A 140 13.39 -25.89 84.62
CA ILE A 140 14.12 -25.29 85.75
C ILE A 140 13.32 -25.42 87.05
N LEU A 141 12.01 -25.16 87.00
CA LEU A 141 11.14 -25.29 88.17
C LEU A 141 11.05 -26.73 88.67
N GLU A 142 10.90 -27.70 87.77
CA GLU A 142 10.84 -29.13 88.10
C GLU A 142 12.14 -29.62 88.73
N ALA A 143 13.29 -29.20 88.19
CA ALA A 143 14.59 -29.47 88.78
C ALA A 143 14.68 -28.92 90.23
N THR A 144 14.27 -27.66 90.43
CA THR A 144 14.27 -27.01 91.76
C THR A 144 13.34 -27.71 92.74
N GLN A 145 12.15 -28.14 92.29
CA GLN A 145 11.20 -28.89 93.11
C GLN A 145 11.77 -30.26 93.50
N THR A 146 12.42 -30.95 92.57
CA THR A 146 13.07 -32.26 92.82
C THR A 146 14.16 -32.13 93.87
N GLU A 147 15.04 -31.12 93.75
CA GLU A 147 16.08 -30.81 94.75
C GLU A 147 15.46 -30.54 96.13
N THR A 148 14.36 -29.80 96.19
CA THR A 148 13.65 -29.50 97.44
C THR A 148 13.05 -30.76 98.07
N ILE A 149 12.46 -31.64 97.26
CA ILE A 149 11.89 -32.92 97.74
C ILE A 149 13.00 -33.83 98.28
N GLU A 150 14.15 -33.93 97.59
CA GLU A 150 15.30 -34.70 98.07
C GLU A 150 15.80 -34.19 99.42
N TYR A 151 15.95 -32.87 99.56
CA TYR A 151 16.34 -32.24 100.82
C TYR A 151 15.37 -32.57 101.98
N LEU A 152 14.07 -32.47 101.73
CA LEU A 152 13.04 -32.78 102.74
C LEU A 152 12.97 -34.27 103.07
N THR A 153 13.32 -35.16 102.14
CA THR A 153 13.35 -36.61 102.35
C THR A 153 14.54 -37.05 103.20
N GLN A 154 15.67 -36.34 103.14
CA GLN A 154 16.85 -36.60 103.98
C GLN A 154 16.70 -36.16 105.45
N LEU A 155 15.74 -35.29 105.74
CA LEU A 155 15.44 -34.78 107.10
C LEU A 155 14.48 -35.69 107.90
N ARG A 156 14.03 -36.81 107.32
CA ARG A 156 13.10 -37.77 107.92
C ARG A 156 13.77 -39.11 108.20
#